data_AF-A0A165WSS0-F1
#
_entry.id   AF-A0A165WSS0-F1
#
_cell.length_a   1.000
_cell.length_b   1.000
_cell.length_c   1.000
_cell.angle_alpha   90.00
_cell.angle_beta   90.00
_cell.angle_gamma   90.00
#
_symmetry.space_group_name_H-M   'P 1'
#
loop_
_entity.id
_entity.type
_entity.pdbx_description
1 polymer ?
#
loop_
_entity_poly.entity_id
_entity_poly.type
_entity_poly.pdbx_seq_one_letter_code
_entity_poly.pdbx_strand_id
1 'polypeptide(L)' 'TAREALRAILHSILFHRLFGTVKPQTFDVLDVTMPGVSDSEMEQLIADRVDMLWKGIENGANKRGQV' A
#
# COMPACT_ATOMS: atom_id res chain seq x y z
N THR A 1 9.05 2.45 7.94
CA THR A 1 9.38 1.12 7.41
C THR A 1 8.15 0.23 7.20
N ALA A 2 7.46 -0.30 8.22
CA ALA A 2 6.35 -1.25 8.00
C ALA A 2 5.13 -0.66 7.26
N ARG A 3 4.72 0.58 7.59
CA ARG A 3 3.65 1.29 6.85
C ARG A 3 4.01 1.52 5.38
N GLU A 4 5.25 1.90 5.11
CA GLU A 4 5.75 2.16 3.75
C GLU A 4 5.84 0.86 2.93
N ALA A 5 6.31 -0.23 3.54
CA ALA A 5 6.33 -1.55 2.91
C ALA A 5 4.91 -2.03 2.56
N LEU A 6 3.95 -1.87 3.48
CA LEU A 6 2.55 -2.21 3.21
C LEU A 6 1.98 -1.37 2.06
N ARG A 7 2.23 -0.04 2.07
CA ARG A 7 1.81 0.85 0.98
C ARG A 7 2.39 0.39 -0.37
N ALA A 8 3.67 0.10 -0.42
CA ALA A 8 4.33 -0.37 -1.65
C ALA A 8 3.74 -1.71 -2.15
N ILE A 9 3.52 -2.67 -1.25
CA ILE A 9 2.91 -3.96 -1.60
C ILE A 9 1.50 -3.76 -2.17
N LEU A 10 0.67 -2.90 -1.57
CA LEU A 10 -0.68 -2.62 -2.06
C LEU A 10 -0.66 -1.97 -3.45
N HIS A 11 0.25 -1.02 -3.68
CA HIS A 11 0.45 -0.45 -5.01
C HIS A 11 0.85 -1.52 -6.04
N SER A 12 1.77 -2.42 -5.70
CA SER A 12 2.21 -3.49 -6.62
C SER A 12 1.10 -4.50 -6.90
N ILE A 13 0.30 -4.87 -5.89
CA ILE A 13 -0.87 -5.74 -6.08
C ILE A 13 -1.84 -5.11 -7.09
N LEU A 14 -2.19 -3.84 -6.90
CA LEU A 14 -3.11 -3.12 -7.77
C LEU A 14 -2.54 -2.91 -9.17
N PHE A 15 -1.24 -2.64 -9.28
CA PHE A 15 -0.55 -2.53 -10.57
C PHE A 15 -0.73 -3.77 -11.44
N HIS A 16 -0.73 -4.97 -10.83
CA HIS A 16 -0.90 -6.23 -11.57
C HIS A 16 -2.36 -6.69 -11.71
N ARG A 17 -3.28 -6.17 -10.90
CA ARG A 17 -4.67 -6.65 -10.83
C ARG A 17 -5.71 -5.69 -11.38
N LEU A 18 -5.34 -4.43 -11.65
CA LEU A 18 -6.23 -3.47 -12.28
C LEU A 18 -6.42 -3.81 -13.75
N PHE A 19 -7.69 -3.88 -14.16
CA PHE A 19 -8.06 -4.04 -15.55
C PHE A 19 -8.12 -2.66 -16.23
N GLY A 20 -7.45 -2.51 -17.37
CA GLY A 20 -7.43 -1.27 -18.15
C GLY A 20 -6.07 -0.59 -18.19
N THR A 21 -6.04 0.65 -18.65
CA THR A 21 -4.80 1.43 -18.75
C THR A 21 -4.44 2.00 -17.38
N VAL A 22 -3.27 1.63 -16.88
CA VAL A 22 -2.69 2.18 -15.65
C VAL A 22 -1.48 3.04 -15.98
N LYS A 23 -1.38 4.20 -15.34
CA LYS A 23 -0.19 5.03 -15.39
C LYS A 23 0.84 4.48 -14.39
N PRO A 24 2.00 3.96 -14.84
CA PRO A 24 2.97 3.38 -13.93
C PRO A 24 3.65 4.45 -13.07
N GLN A 25 4.03 4.07 -11.86
CA GLN A 25 5.01 4.74 -11.01
C GLN A 25 5.85 3.72 -10.24
N THR A 26 6.94 4.17 -9.62
CA THR A 26 7.88 3.32 -8.88
C THR A 26 8.13 3.88 -7.49
N PHE A 27 8.33 2.97 -6.53
CA PHE A 27 8.69 3.30 -5.16
C PHE A 27 9.92 2.51 -4.74
N ASP A 28 10.83 3.14 -4.02
CA ASP A 28 11.96 2.44 -3.40
C ASP A 28 11.67 2.21 -1.92
N VAL A 29 11.59 0.94 -1.53
CA VAL A 29 11.34 0.54 -0.14
C VAL A 29 12.21 -0.67 0.18
N LEU A 30 12.99 -0.56 1.26
CA LEU A 30 13.91 -1.62 1.71
C LEU A 30 14.87 -2.09 0.59
N ASP A 31 15.43 -1.13 -0.16
CA ASP A 31 16.33 -1.37 -1.30
C ASP A 31 15.72 -2.20 -2.45
N VAL A 32 14.38 -2.26 -2.50
CA VAL A 32 13.62 -2.88 -3.58
C VAL A 32 12.82 -1.81 -4.31
N THR A 33 12.98 -1.72 -5.63
CA THR A 33 12.15 -0.89 -6.49
C THR A 33 10.85 -1.64 -6.83
N MET A 34 9.73 -1.13 -6.33
CA MET A 34 8.41 -1.73 -6.43
C MET A 34 7.54 -0.96 -7.45
N PRO A 35 6.77 -1.66 -8.30
CA PRO A 35 5.86 -1.01 -9.23
C PRO A 35 4.58 -0.52 -8.52
N GLY A 36 3.94 0.48 -9.11
CA GLY A 36 2.67 1.00 -8.63
C GLY A 36 1.89 1.78 -9.66
N VAL A 37 0.71 2.23 -9.25
CA VAL A 37 -0.24 2.97 -10.09
C VAL A 37 -0.29 4.43 -9.64
N SER A 38 -0.04 5.34 -10.57
CA SER A 38 -0.16 6.80 -10.41
C SER A 38 -1.60 7.23 -10.70
N ASP A 39 -2.48 6.99 -9.73
CA ASP A 39 -3.88 7.38 -9.76
C ASP A 39 -4.30 7.88 -8.38
N SER A 40 -4.92 9.07 -8.32
CA SER A 40 -5.22 9.75 -7.05
C SER A 40 -6.27 9.02 -6.21
N GLU A 41 -7.25 8.38 -6.86
CA GLU A 41 -8.29 7.63 -6.16
C GLU A 41 -7.68 6.37 -5.53
N MET A 42 -6.83 5.67 -6.28
CA MET A 42 -6.09 4.51 -5.80
C MET A 42 -5.13 4.87 -4.66
N GLU A 43 -4.39 5.96 -4.80
CA GLU A 43 -3.48 6.44 -3.75
C GLU A 43 -4.21 6.74 -2.44
N GLN A 44 -5.38 7.40 -2.53
CA GLN A 44 -6.21 7.67 -1.36
C GLN A 44 -6.75 6.37 -0.74
N LEU A 45 -7.25 5.44 -1.55
CA LEU A 45 -7.76 4.15 -1.07
C LEU A 45 -6.68 3.36 -0.32
N ILE A 46 -5.46 3.34 -0.85
CA ILE A 46 -4.32 2.69 -0.21
C ILE A 46 -3.97 3.38 1.12
N ALA A 47 -3.91 4.72 1.13
CA ALA A 47 -3.62 5.49 2.33
C ALA A 47 -4.64 5.20 3.45
N ASP A 48 -5.93 5.27 3.13
CA ASP A 48 -7.02 4.99 4.07
C ASP A 48 -6.94 3.57 4.63
N ARG A 49 -6.60 2.58 3.79
CA ARG A 49 -6.47 1.18 4.19
C ARG A 49 -5.28 0.96 5.13
N VAL A 50 -4.15 1.59 4.84
CA VAL A 50 -2.94 1.54 5.70
C VAL A 50 -3.24 2.18 7.06
N ASP A 51 -3.89 3.35 7.06
CA ASP A 51 -4.22 4.06 8.30
C ASP A 51 -5.24 3.30 9.15
N MET A 52 -6.24 2.68 8.53
CA MET A 52 -7.22 1.84 9.23
C MET A 52 -6.54 0.66 9.93
N LEU A 53 -5.66 -0.06 9.23
CA LEU A 53 -4.90 -1.15 9.83
C LEU A 53 -4.04 -0.64 10.97
N TRP A 54 -3.37 0.49 10.78
CA TRP A 54 -2.43 0.99 11.77
C TRP A 54 -3.11 1.44 13.06
N LYS A 55 -4.25 2.15 12.95
CA LYS A 55 -5.10 2.47 14.10
C LYS A 55 -5.56 1.21 14.84
N GLY A 56 -5.91 0.16 14.09
CA GLY A 56 -6.28 -1.13 14.69
C GLY A 56 -5.13 -1.79 15.46
N ILE A 57 -3.92 -1.77 14.92
CA ILE A 57 -2.72 -2.33 15.54
C ILE A 57 -2.31 -1.55 16.79
N GLU A 58 -2.37 -0.21 16.76
CA GLU A 58 -2.00 0.63 17.90
C GLU A 58 -2.95 0.45 19.09
N ASN A 59 -4.23 0.18 18.83
CA ASN A 59 -5.24 -0.04 19.86
C ASN A 59 -5.31 -1.50 20.35
N GLY A 60 -4.63 -2.42 19.69
CA GLY A 60 -4.65 -3.85 20.01
C GLY A 60 -3.64 -4.24 21.09
N ALA A 61 -4.01 -5.18 21.97
CA ALA A 61 -3.08 -5.77 22.95
C ALA A 61 -1.91 -6.51 22.27
N ASN A 62 -2.14 -7.03 21.06
CA ASN A 62 -1.11 -7.63 20.21
C ASN A 62 -0.88 -6.73 18.99
N LYS A 63 0.38 -6.33 18.76
CA LYS A 63 0.77 -5.47 17.62
C LYS A 63 0.84 -6.25 16.29
N ARG A 64 -0.23 -6.99 15.96
CA ARG A 64 -0.35 -7.83 14.76
C ARG A 64 -1.69 -7.55 14.08
N GLY A 65 -1.71 -7.59 12.75
CA GLY A 65 -2.91 -7.39 11.93
C GLY A 65 -2.74 -7.91 10.51
N GLN A 66 -3.83 -7.92 9.74
CA GLN A 66 -3.87 -8.36 8.33
C GLN A 66 -4.78 -7.45 7.50
N VAL A 67 -4.54 -7.35 6.19
CA VAL A 67 -5.28 -6.53 5.22
C VAL A 67 -5.56 -7.30 3.95
#